data_AF-A0A8X7QBA6-F1
#
_entry.id   AF-A0A8X7QBA6-F1
#
_cell.length_a   1.000
_cell.length_b   1.000
_cell.length_c   1.000
_cell.angle_alpha   90.00
_cell.angle_beta   90.00
_cell.angle_gamma   90.00
#
_symmetry.space_group_name_H-M   'P 1'
#
loop_
_entity.id
_entity.type
_entity.pdbx_description
1 polymer ?
#
loop_
_entity_poly.entity_id
_entity_poly.type
_entity_poly.pdbx_seq_one_letter_code
_entity_poly.pdbx_strand_id
1 'polypeptide(L)'
;MSAFALILAAAIFAGVRSNVNSSQHVPGLARKPSQAISKACEPTRFPELCVDSLMDFPGSLAASSAKDLIHVTVNMTLHHFSHALYSSSSFSFLDMPPRVRSAYDSCLELLDDSVDALSPPSFQSQPARRSLKT
;
A
#
# COMPACT_ATOMS: atom_id res chain seq x y z
N MET A 1 -29.24 -13.55 25.75
CA MET A 1 -28.16 -13.58 24.74
C MET A 1 -27.03 -12.65 25.19
N SER A 2 -26.47 -12.93 26.35
CA SER A 2 -25.08 -13.34 26.61
C SER A 2 -24.00 -12.28 26.32
N ALA A 3 -23.85 -11.34 27.26
CA ALA A 3 -22.72 -10.42 27.36
C ALA A 3 -21.35 -11.13 27.38
N PHE A 4 -21.34 -12.42 27.76
CA PHE A 4 -20.17 -13.30 27.69
C PHE A 4 -19.61 -13.45 26.27
N ALA A 5 -20.45 -13.37 25.24
CA ALA A 5 -19.99 -13.43 23.85
C ALA A 5 -19.18 -12.19 23.44
N LEU A 6 -19.53 -11.00 23.98
CA LEU A 6 -18.83 -9.75 23.67
C LEU A 6 -17.45 -9.68 24.33
N ILE A 7 -17.32 -10.23 25.54
CA ILE A 7 -16.05 -10.28 26.28
C ILE A 7 -15.05 -11.22 25.59
N LEU A 8 -15.52 -12.34 25.06
CA LEU A 8 -14.67 -13.27 24.31
C LEU A 8 -14.19 -12.66 22.98
N ALA A 9 -15.02 -11.89 22.28
CA ALA A 9 -14.63 -11.24 21.03
C ALA A 9 -13.52 -10.18 21.24
N ALA A 10 -13.56 -9.42 22.33
CA ALA A 10 -12.54 -8.40 22.62
C ALA A 10 -11.16 -9.00 22.93
N ALA A 11 -11.11 -10.19 23.53
CA ALA A 11 -9.85 -10.87 23.85
C ALA A 11 -9.09 -11.35 22.59
N ILE A 12 -9.81 -11.64 21.49
CA ILE A 12 -9.19 -12.10 20.23
C ILE A 12 -8.49 -10.93 19.52
N PHE A 13 -9.01 -9.71 19.61
CA PHE A 13 -8.39 -8.52 19.00
C PHE A 13 -7.24 -7.92 19.82
N ALA A 14 -7.21 -8.12 21.13
CA ALA A 14 -6.11 -7.62 21.98
C ALA A 14 -4.90 -8.58 22.06
N GLY A 15 -5.05 -9.85 21.64
CA GLY A 15 -4.07 -10.91 21.88
C GLY A 15 -3.14 -11.27 20.72
N VAL A 16 -3.38 -10.81 19.50
CA VAL A 16 -2.50 -11.11 18.36
C VAL A 16 -1.52 -9.96 18.15
N ARG A 17 -0.49 -9.91 19.00
CA ARG A 17 0.79 -9.33 18.56
C ARG A 17 1.53 -10.41 17.79
N SER A 18 1.30 -10.45 16.48
CA SER A 18 2.16 -11.21 15.56
C SER A 18 3.57 -10.61 15.66
N ASN A 19 4.46 -11.26 16.40
CA ASN A 19 5.89 -10.99 16.31
C ASN A 19 6.36 -11.54 14.96
N VAL A 20 6.21 -10.74 13.91
CA VAL A 20 6.79 -11.05 12.60
C VAL A 20 8.28 -10.78 12.68
N ASN A 21 9.02 -11.73 13.25
CA ASN A 21 10.47 -11.71 13.21
C ASN A 21 10.93 -12.28 11.87
N SER A 22 10.70 -11.53 10.80
CA SER A 22 11.28 -11.78 9.48
C SER A 22 11.98 -10.53 9.03
N SER A 23 13.22 -10.38 9.50
CA SER A 23 14.26 -9.66 8.79
C SER A 23 15.58 -10.22 9.27
N GLN A 24 16.14 -11.16 8.52
CA GLN A 24 17.57 -11.37 8.57
C GLN A 24 18.22 -10.05 8.17
N HIS A 25 18.60 -9.26 9.18
CA HIS A 25 19.46 -8.11 9.00
C HIS A 25 20.82 -8.64 8.56
N VAL A 26 21.03 -8.71 7.25
CA VAL A 26 22.38 -8.80 6.70
C VAL A 26 23.09 -7.54 7.16
N PRO A 27 24.18 -7.61 7.95
CA PRO A 27 24.92 -6.44 8.38
C PRO A 27 25.76 -5.93 7.20
N GLY A 28 25.09 -5.30 6.24
CA GLY A 28 25.69 -4.41 5.27
C GLY A 28 25.38 -2.99 5.72
N LEU A 29 26.42 -2.25 6.14
CA LEU A 29 26.42 -0.81 6.45
C LEU A 29 25.05 -0.21 6.78
N ALA A 30 24.77 0.05 8.06
CA ALA A 30 23.60 0.82 8.50
C ALA A 30 23.49 2.10 7.65
N ARG A 31 22.66 2.03 6.60
CA ARG A 31 22.56 3.06 5.59
C ARG A 31 21.74 4.17 6.21
N LYS A 32 22.35 5.33 6.40
CA LYS A 32 21.63 6.47 6.99
C LYS A 32 20.73 7.09 5.92
N PRO A 33 19.47 7.43 6.23
CA PRO A 33 18.62 8.15 5.30
C PRO A 33 19.22 9.51 4.96
N SER A 34 18.98 9.97 3.73
CA SER A 34 19.39 11.32 3.33
C SER A 34 18.60 12.37 4.12
N GLN A 35 19.14 13.60 4.18
CA GLN A 35 18.40 14.71 4.80
C GLN A 35 17.07 14.98 4.10
N ALA A 36 17.00 14.76 2.79
CA ALA A 36 15.78 14.90 2.00
C ALA A 36 14.71 13.87 2.42
N ILE A 37 15.10 12.60 2.58
CA ILE A 37 14.21 11.52 3.04
C ILE A 37 13.72 11.83 4.46
N SER A 38 14.63 12.20 5.37
CA SER A 38 14.29 12.48 6.77
C SER A 38 13.25 13.60 6.90
N LYS A 39 13.44 14.70 6.15
CA LYS A 39 12.49 15.83 6.12
C LYS A 39 11.16 15.48 5.46
N ALA A 40 11.17 14.62 4.45
CA ALA A 40 9.94 14.22 3.77
C ALA A 40 9.09 13.23 4.60
N CYS A 41 9.74 12.37 5.40
CA CYS A 41 9.07 11.38 6.24
C CYS A 41 8.59 11.93 7.58
N GLU A 42 9.19 13.00 8.11
CA GLU A 42 8.80 13.64 9.37
C GLU A 42 7.29 13.94 9.48
N PRO A 43 6.63 14.58 8.48
CA PRO A 43 5.20 14.90 8.58
C PRO A 43 4.27 13.72 8.24
N THR A 44 4.79 12.53 7.94
CA THR A 44 3.95 11.40 7.51
C THR A 44 3.28 10.71 8.70
N ARG A 45 2.17 10.01 8.44
CA ARG A 45 1.48 9.22 9.47
C ARG A 45 2.36 8.09 10.02
N PHE A 46 3.28 7.56 9.21
CA PHE A 46 4.16 6.45 9.56
C PHE A 46 5.63 6.77 9.19
N PRO A 47 6.33 7.58 10.00
CA PRO A 47 7.67 8.07 9.67
C PRO A 47 8.71 6.98 9.49
N GLU A 48 8.76 6.00 10.39
CA GLU A 48 9.71 4.87 10.31
C GLU A 48 9.45 4.04 9.05
N LEU A 49 8.18 3.69 8.79
CA LEU A 49 7.79 2.96 7.57
C LEU A 49 8.14 3.74 6.30
N CYS A 50 7.97 5.06 6.32
CA CYS A 50 8.34 5.93 5.20
C CYS A 50 9.85 5.88 4.92
N VAL A 51 10.67 5.96 5.97
CA VAL A 51 12.13 5.89 5.86
C VAL A 51 12.56 4.54 5.30
N ASP A 52 12.08 3.44 5.89
CA ASP A 52 12.41 2.08 5.46
C ASP A 52 12.00 1.84 4.00
N SER A 53 10.75 2.19 3.66
CA SER A 53 10.20 2.09 2.31
C SER A 53 11.07 2.82 1.29
N LEU A 54 11.45 4.06 1.59
CA LEU A 54 12.28 4.85 0.68
C LEU A 54 13.69 4.28 0.57
N MET A 55 14.30 3.84 1.66
CA MET A 55 15.67 3.32 1.62
C MET A 55 15.80 2.02 0.82
N ASP A 56 14.76 1.20 0.80
CA ASP A 56 14.73 -0.07 0.07
C ASP A 56 14.34 0.09 -1.41
N PHE A 57 13.77 1.24 -1.79
CA PHE A 57 13.38 1.49 -3.17
C PHE A 57 14.54 2.08 -4.01
N PRO A 58 14.82 1.54 -5.22
CA PRO A 58 15.91 2.02 -6.05
C PRO A 58 15.68 3.46 -6.51
N GLY A 59 16.75 4.27 -6.45
CA GLY A 59 16.71 5.68 -6.86
C GLY A 59 16.37 6.67 -5.73
N SER A 60 15.81 6.22 -4.60
CA SER A 60 15.46 7.10 -3.47
C SER A 60 16.68 7.77 -2.81
N LEU A 61 17.81 7.07 -2.76
CA LEU A 61 19.04 7.60 -2.17
C LEU A 61 19.74 8.63 -3.07
N ALA A 62 19.46 8.59 -4.37
CA ALA A 62 19.95 9.56 -5.34
C ALA A 62 19.03 10.80 -5.42
N ALA A 63 17.80 10.72 -4.88
CA ALA A 63 16.89 11.85 -4.81
C ALA A 63 17.45 12.92 -3.86
N SER A 64 17.81 14.07 -4.43
CA SER A 64 18.41 15.19 -3.71
C SER A 64 17.40 16.30 -3.41
N SER A 65 16.29 16.35 -4.15
CA SER A 65 15.23 17.33 -3.99
C SER A 65 13.89 16.67 -3.61
N ALA A 66 12.98 17.47 -3.03
CA ALA A 66 11.62 17.03 -2.75
C ALA A 66 10.88 16.60 -4.03
N LYS A 67 11.17 17.23 -5.17
CA LYS A 67 10.58 16.87 -6.46
C LYS A 67 11.02 15.49 -6.92
N ASP A 68 12.31 15.19 -6.84
CA ASP A 68 12.85 13.87 -7.20
C ASP A 68 12.24 12.79 -6.29
N LEU A 69 12.09 13.12 -5.01
CA LEU A 69 11.50 12.21 -4.05
C LEU A 69 10.02 11.93 -4.35
N ILE A 70 9.24 12.93 -4.79
CA ILE A 70 7.86 12.73 -5.24
C ILE A 70 7.80 11.76 -6.44
N HIS A 71 8.69 11.92 -7.42
CA HIS A 71 8.74 10.99 -8.56
C HIS A 71 9.07 9.57 -8.12
N VAL A 72 10.04 9.43 -7.21
CA VAL A 72 10.42 8.14 -6.66
C VAL A 72 9.28 7.51 -5.86
N THR A 73 8.59 8.26 -4.98
CA THR A 73 7.47 7.73 -4.19
C THR A 73 6.28 7.36 -5.05
N VAL A 74 5.98 8.13 -6.10
CA VAL A 74 4.91 7.79 -7.05
C VAL A 74 5.25 6.50 -7.80
N ASN A 75 6.47 6.37 -8.30
CA ASN A 75 6.90 5.15 -8.99
C ASN A 75 6.91 3.93 -8.05
N MET A 76 7.34 4.14 -6.80
CA MET A 76 7.27 3.13 -5.75
C MET A 76 5.83 2.70 -5.48
N THR A 77 4.90 3.64 -5.35
CA THR A 77 3.49 3.35 -5.10
C THR A 77 2.87 2.60 -6.27
N LEU A 78 3.16 3.02 -7.51
CA LEU A 78 2.73 2.33 -8.72
C LEU A 78 3.25 0.89 -8.74
N HIS A 79 4.53 0.67 -8.44
CA HIS A 79 5.10 -0.67 -8.36
C HIS A 79 4.36 -1.55 -7.33
N HIS A 80 4.07 -1.02 -6.14
CA HIS A 80 3.33 -1.75 -5.11
C HIS A 80 1.89 -2.07 -5.51
N PHE A 81 1.18 -1.12 -6.12
CA PHE A 81 -0.20 -1.34 -6.57
C PHE A 81 -0.27 -2.34 -7.72
N SER A 82 0.61 -2.24 -8.71
CA SER A 82 0.70 -3.23 -9.79
C SER A 82 1.00 -4.63 -9.25
N HIS A 83 1.90 -4.74 -8.28
CA HIS A 83 2.19 -6.03 -7.63
C HIS A 83 0.99 -6.53 -6.81
N ALA A 84 0.31 -5.65 -6.07
CA ALA A 84 -0.88 -6.01 -5.29
C ALA A 84 -2.04 -6.48 -6.19
N LEU A 85 -2.26 -5.81 -7.33
CA LEU A 85 -3.24 -6.20 -8.34
C LEU A 85 -2.89 -7.56 -8.93
N TYR A 86 -1.63 -7.76 -9.35
CA TYR A 86 -1.17 -9.03 -9.89
C TYR A 86 -1.31 -10.18 -8.88
N SER A 87 -0.85 -9.98 -7.65
CA SER A 87 -0.97 -10.98 -6.60
C SER A 87 -2.42 -11.26 -6.23
N SER A 88 -3.28 -10.23 -6.18
CA SER A 88 -4.69 -10.40 -5.81
C SER A 88 -5.46 -11.11 -6.92
N SER A 89 -5.25 -10.73 -8.18
CA SER A 89 -5.91 -11.36 -9.34
C SER A 89 -5.59 -12.86 -9.48
N SER A 90 -4.45 -13.30 -8.93
CA SER A 90 -4.12 -14.72 -8.84
C SER A 90 -5.13 -15.54 -8.03
N PHE A 91 -5.94 -14.93 -7.15
CA PHE A 91 -6.96 -15.62 -6.36
C PHE A 91 -8.30 -15.81 -7.10
N SER A 92 -8.41 -15.34 -8.35
CA SER A 92 -9.67 -15.35 -9.13
C SER A 92 -10.27 -16.74 -9.32
N PHE A 93 -9.45 -17.79 -9.31
CA PHE A 93 -9.89 -19.17 -9.48
C PHE A 93 -10.44 -19.82 -8.19
N LEU A 94 -10.29 -19.17 -7.04
CA LEU A 94 -10.76 -19.72 -5.77
C LEU A 94 -12.28 -19.72 -5.71
N ASP A 95 -12.84 -20.78 -5.13
CA ASP A 95 -14.27 -20.81 -4.83
C ASP A 95 -14.57 -19.86 -3.66
N MET A 96 -15.45 -18.89 -3.89
CA MET A 96 -15.76 -17.83 -2.96
C MET A 96 -17.28 -17.68 -2.84
N PRO A 97 -17.81 -17.51 -1.61
CA PRO A 97 -19.22 -17.15 -1.42
C PRO A 97 -19.58 -15.87 -2.19
N PRO A 98 -20.82 -15.69 -2.66
CA PRO A 98 -21.21 -14.56 -3.52
C PRO A 98 -20.85 -13.18 -2.94
N ARG A 99 -21.00 -13.00 -1.63
CA ARG A 99 -20.65 -11.75 -0.94
C ARG A 99 -19.14 -11.49 -0.96
N VAL A 100 -18.33 -12.53 -0.78
CA VAL A 100 -16.87 -12.43 -0.81
C VAL A 100 -16.39 -12.15 -2.23
N ARG A 101 -16.96 -12.83 -3.23
CA ARG A 101 -16.65 -12.61 -4.64
C ARG A 101 -16.93 -11.16 -5.05
N SER A 102 -18.09 -10.61 -4.67
CA SER A 102 -18.39 -9.20 -4.95
C SER A 102 -17.40 -8.23 -4.29
N ALA A 103 -17.00 -8.48 -3.03
CA ALA A 103 -16.01 -7.63 -2.37
C ALA A 103 -14.62 -7.75 -3.01
N TYR A 104 -14.24 -8.96 -3.42
CA TYR A 104 -13.00 -9.23 -4.15
C TYR A 104 -12.95 -8.48 -5.49
N ASP A 105 -14.03 -8.55 -6.28
CA ASP A 105 -14.11 -7.85 -7.57
C ASP A 105 -13.98 -6.33 -7.38
N SER A 106 -14.65 -5.76 -6.36
CA SER A 106 -14.49 -4.33 -6.02
C SER A 106 -13.08 -3.97 -5.55
N CYS A 107 -12.38 -4.86 -4.84
CA CYS A 107 -10.98 -4.64 -4.47
C CYS A 107 -10.07 -4.63 -5.70
N LEU A 108 -10.30 -5.52 -6.67
CA LEU A 108 -9.53 -5.54 -7.92
C LEU A 108 -9.77 -4.27 -8.75
N GLU A 109 -11.02 -3.85 -8.89
CA GLU A 109 -11.39 -2.60 -9.59
C GLU A 109 -10.69 -1.40 -8.96
N LEU A 110 -10.72 -1.29 -7.62
CA LEU A 110 -10.04 -0.20 -6.92
C LEU A 110 -8.51 -0.20 -7.13
N LEU A 111 -7.89 -1.39 -7.16
CA LEU A 111 -6.45 -1.51 -7.39
C LEU A 111 -6.09 -1.13 -8.83
N ASP A 112 -6.88 -1.57 -9.81
CA ASP A 112 -6.73 -1.22 -11.23
C ASP A 112 -6.86 0.29 -11.46
N ASP A 113 -7.93 0.89 -10.93
CA ASP A 113 -8.15 2.35 -10.97
C ASP A 113 -6.99 3.13 -10.34
N SER A 114 -6.40 2.58 -9.27
CA SER A 114 -5.26 3.22 -8.58
C SER A 114 -3.97 3.14 -9.39
N VAL A 115 -3.75 2.05 -10.14
CA VAL A 115 -2.61 1.91 -11.07
C VAL A 115 -2.77 2.90 -12.22
N ASP A 116 -3.97 3.01 -12.79
CA ASP A 116 -4.27 3.95 -13.86
C ASP A 116 -4.10 5.41 -13.41
N ALA A 117 -4.55 5.75 -12.20
CA ALA A 117 -4.42 7.10 -11.65
C ALA A 117 -2.95 7.52 -11.39
N LEU A 118 -2.08 6.56 -11.07
CA LEU A 118 -0.66 6.80 -10.78
C LEU A 118 0.25 6.65 -12.00
N SER A 119 -0.24 6.01 -13.06
CA SER A 119 0.52 5.83 -14.29
C SER A 119 0.79 7.18 -14.97
N PRO A 120 1.98 7.36 -15.59
CA PRO A 120 2.28 8.58 -16.33
C PRO A 120 1.20 8.86 -17.38
N PRO A 121 0.87 10.13 -17.65
CA PRO A 121 -0.23 10.49 -18.54
C PRO A 121 0.10 10.11 -19.98
N SER A 122 -0.28 8.90 -20.39
CA SER A 122 -0.59 8.57 -21.77
C SER A 122 -2.08 8.24 -21.85
N PHE A 123 -2.89 9.30 -21.94
CA PHE A 123 -4.16 9.32 -22.65
C PHE A 123 -5.32 8.44 -22.10
N GLN A 124 -6.07 8.93 -21.12
CA GLN A 124 -7.52 8.71 -21.01
C GLN A 124 -8.14 9.80 -20.13
N SER A 125 -8.84 10.80 -20.66
CA SER A 125 -10.23 10.68 -21.08
C SER A 125 -11.09 9.82 -20.13
N GLN A 126 -11.30 10.30 -18.90
CA GLN A 126 -12.61 10.15 -18.28
C GLN A 126 -13.20 11.53 -17.99
N PRO A 127 -14.12 12.02 -18.83
CA PRO A 127 -15.04 13.06 -18.40
C PRO A 127 -15.92 12.44 -17.31
N ALA A 128 -15.97 13.09 -16.15
CA ALA A 128 -17.10 13.08 -15.24
C ALA A 128 -18.11 11.92 -15.40
N ARG A 129 -17.80 10.70 -14.93
CA ARG A 129 -18.86 9.79 -14.45
C ARG A 129 -19.35 10.29 -13.09
N ARG A 130 -19.92 11.50 -13.08
CA ARG A 130 -20.83 11.95 -12.03
C ARG A 130 -22.23 11.91 -12.61
N SER A 131 -22.96 10.87 -12.20
CA SER A 131 -24.36 10.98 -11.80
C SER A 131 -25.28 11.77 -12.73
N LEU A 132 -25.94 11.09 -13.66
CA LEU A 132 -27.35 11.36 -13.91
C LEU A 132 -28.07 10.04 -14.22
N LYS A 133 -28.52 9.39 -13.15
CA LYS A 133 -29.71 8.54 -13.22
C LYS A 133 -30.88 9.45 -12.85
N THR A 134 -31.54 9.98 -13.87
CA THR A 134 -32.91 10.49 -13.82
C THR A 134 -33.67 9.81 -14.95
#